data_AF-A0AAV8X187-F1
#
_entry.id   AF-A0AAV8X187-F1
#
_cell.length_a   1.000
_cell.length_b   1.000
_cell.length_c   1.000
_cell.angle_alpha   90.00
_cell.angle_beta   90.00
_cell.angle_gamma   90.00
#
_symmetry.space_group_name_H-M   'P 1'
#
loop_
_entity.id
_entity.type
_entity.pdbx_description
1 polymer ?
#
loop_
_entity_poly.entity_id
_entity_poly.type
_entity_poly.pdbx_seq_one_letter_code
_entity_poly.pdbx_strand_id
1 'polypeptide(L)'
;MKRLLLFLLATINTTKSVPNEIRSILEYTTLEPPGEPPSIIETVPTYDYIIEIGFKLNEEKVPEYLIDIIYDEAPKRAVTTNDVFSLYGLKTINLTTTLDFLSQLNIPSEDIFSLDGFDKFLAELTVDFKEFYNRVIIGKLNITGNPLRDALESLNIDVNNFSMGMAYGNPDPYEEFKKGNYSKECVESALQKSNRTFDELFIASRDEFLSKALTLEIKRIIESLLKYGFHKPKALELWKALNLTVENVYKVPVFKKFT
;
A
#
# COMPACT_ATOMS: atom_id res chain seq x y z
N MET A 1 -20.30 -0.84 -13.34
CA MET A 1 -19.06 -0.28 -12.75
C MET A 1 -19.35 -0.06 -11.27
N LYS A 2 -18.57 -0.62 -10.33
CA LYS A 2 -18.89 -0.64 -8.87
C LYS A 2 -17.65 -0.89 -7.98
N ARG A 3 -16.71 0.05 -7.80
CA ARG A 3 -15.40 -0.34 -7.20
C ARG A 3 -14.68 0.73 -6.29
N LEU A 4 -14.38 0.43 -4.98
CA LEU A 4 -13.47 1.08 -3.93
C LEU A 4 -13.29 0.18 -2.62
N LEU A 5 -12.19 -0.28 -1.93
CA LEU A 5 -10.68 -0.16 -1.77
C LEU A 5 -9.98 -1.41 -1.08
N LEU A 6 -8.76 -1.84 -1.53
CA LEU A 6 -7.99 -3.08 -1.16
C LEU A 6 -6.43 -2.89 -1.03
N PHE A 7 -5.87 -2.07 -0.11
CA PHE A 7 -4.44 -2.21 0.29
C PHE A 7 -4.10 -2.66 1.73
N LEU A 8 -4.10 -3.97 1.87
CA LEU A 8 -3.08 -4.87 2.42
C LEU A 8 -3.34 -6.17 1.64
N LEU A 9 -2.31 -6.97 1.33
CA LEU A 9 -2.42 -8.28 0.66
C LEU A 9 -2.89 -8.21 -0.83
N ALA A 10 -2.29 -8.98 -1.76
CA ALA A 10 -2.54 -8.80 -3.22
C ALA A 10 -2.45 -10.10 -4.07
N THR A 11 -2.98 -10.03 -5.31
CA THR A 11 -3.06 -11.03 -6.44
C THR A 11 -4.34 -11.93 -6.48
N ILE A 12 -4.74 -12.70 -7.52
CA ILE A 12 -4.07 -13.40 -8.66
C ILE A 12 -4.96 -13.53 -9.94
N ASN A 13 -4.33 -13.62 -11.14
CA ASN A 13 -4.80 -14.20 -12.44
C ASN A 13 -5.81 -13.41 -13.32
N THR A 14 -5.79 -13.48 -14.67
CA THR A 14 -5.60 -14.65 -15.58
C THR A 14 -4.62 -14.46 -16.76
N THR A 15 -4.51 -15.46 -17.66
CA THR A 15 -3.43 -15.68 -18.65
C THR A 15 -3.82 -15.46 -20.13
N LYS A 16 -2.86 -15.02 -20.98
CA LYS A 16 -2.50 -15.70 -22.27
C LYS A 16 -1.38 -15.03 -23.10
N SER A 17 -0.56 -15.91 -23.73
CA SER A 17 0.26 -15.76 -24.96
C SER A 17 1.34 -14.66 -25.13
N VAL A 18 2.56 -15.17 -25.37
CA VAL A 18 3.83 -14.59 -25.86
C VAL A 18 3.80 -14.64 -27.43
N PRO A 19 4.45 -13.76 -28.24
CA PRO A 19 5.91 -13.61 -28.25
C PRO A 19 6.59 -12.26 -28.60
N ASN A 20 7.88 -12.25 -28.24
CA ASN A 20 9.03 -11.42 -28.63
C ASN A 20 8.91 -10.47 -29.84
N GLU A 21 9.58 -9.32 -29.71
CA GLU A 21 10.57 -8.93 -30.73
C GLU A 21 11.80 -8.26 -30.07
N ILE A 22 12.99 -8.46 -30.66
CA ILE A 22 14.28 -8.00 -30.11
C ILE A 22 14.65 -6.67 -30.78
N ARG A 23 15.13 -5.69 -30.01
CA ARG A 23 15.82 -4.52 -30.57
C ARG A 23 17.31 -4.59 -30.31
N SER A 24 18.07 -4.58 -31.40
CA SER A 24 19.53 -4.48 -31.40
C SER A 24 20.01 -3.09 -30.94
N ILE A 25 21.23 -3.07 -30.40
CA ILE A 25 21.93 -1.84 -30.01
C ILE A 25 22.37 -1.10 -31.27
N LEU A 26 22.31 0.24 -31.25
CA LEU A 26 22.93 1.09 -32.26
C LEU A 26 24.43 1.20 -31.99
N GLU A 27 25.25 0.72 -32.92
CA GLU A 27 26.70 0.92 -32.89
C GLU A 27 27.04 2.38 -33.24
N TYR A 28 27.85 3.04 -32.42
CA TYR A 28 28.52 4.29 -32.76
C TYR A 28 29.98 4.26 -32.32
N THR A 29 30.81 3.59 -33.12
CA THR A 29 32.27 3.62 -32.98
C THR A 29 32.83 4.83 -33.71
N THR A 30 33.39 5.80 -32.98
CA THR A 30 34.32 6.80 -33.51
C THR A 30 35.52 6.94 -32.57
N LEU A 31 36.69 7.19 -33.14
CA LEU A 31 37.98 7.01 -32.48
C LEU A 31 38.49 8.30 -31.82
N GLU A 32 39.28 8.16 -30.75
CA GLU A 32 40.03 9.25 -30.12
C GLU A 32 41.08 9.86 -31.06
N PRO A 33 41.42 11.14 -30.84
CA PRO A 33 42.84 11.51 -30.71
C PRO A 33 43.17 12.10 -29.32
N PRO A 34 44.44 12.01 -28.84
CA PRO A 34 44.80 12.24 -27.44
C PRO A 34 45.19 13.68 -27.09
N GLY A 35 45.07 14.06 -25.80
CA GLY A 35 45.60 15.32 -25.28
C GLY A 35 45.59 15.45 -23.74
N GLU A 36 46.79 15.39 -23.15
CA GLU A 36 47.20 15.76 -21.77
C GLU A 36 46.49 15.12 -20.54
N PRO A 37 47.21 14.83 -19.43
CA PRO A 37 46.63 14.25 -18.21
C PRO A 37 46.34 15.30 -17.10
N PRO A 38 45.06 15.57 -16.75
CA PRO A 38 44.71 16.37 -15.58
C PRO A 38 44.71 15.51 -14.30
N SER A 39 45.16 16.11 -13.20
CA SER A 39 45.17 15.61 -11.81
C SER A 39 44.26 14.41 -11.48
N ILE A 40 44.86 13.37 -10.88
CA ILE A 40 44.12 12.42 -10.05
C ILE A 40 43.56 13.20 -8.85
N ILE A 41 42.28 13.58 -8.92
CA ILE A 41 41.49 13.86 -7.72
C ILE A 41 40.99 12.50 -7.27
N GLU A 42 41.59 11.94 -6.21
CA GLU A 42 40.99 10.82 -5.49
C GLU A 42 39.71 11.31 -4.80
N THR A 43 38.60 11.29 -5.52
CA THR A 43 37.27 11.24 -4.91
C THR A 43 37.11 9.86 -4.28
N VAL A 44 37.77 9.65 -3.14
CA VAL A 44 37.65 8.43 -2.34
C VAL A 44 36.16 8.18 -2.07
N PRO A 45 35.57 7.07 -2.56
CA PRO A 45 34.17 6.75 -2.30
C PRO A 45 34.02 6.35 -0.83
N THR A 46 33.91 7.36 0.04
CA THR A 46 34.05 7.19 1.50
C THR A 46 32.73 6.72 2.13
N TYR A 47 32.13 5.68 1.54
CA TYR A 47 30.83 5.12 1.92
C TYR A 47 30.85 3.59 2.06
N ASP A 48 31.66 2.85 1.30
CA ASP A 48 31.64 1.37 1.34
C ASP A 48 32.08 0.78 2.69
N TYR A 49 33.14 1.33 3.30
CA TYR A 49 33.87 0.66 4.38
C TYR A 49 33.11 0.48 5.71
N ILE A 50 32.02 1.23 5.91
CA ILE A 50 31.13 1.06 7.08
C ILE A 50 29.98 0.10 6.77
N ILE A 51 29.61 -0.06 5.50
CA ILE A 51 28.55 -0.95 5.03
C ILE A 51 29.08 -2.39 4.92
N GLU A 52 30.30 -2.55 4.41
CA GLU A 52 30.96 -3.85 4.15
C GLU A 52 31.09 -4.72 5.43
N ILE A 53 31.42 -4.08 6.56
CA ILE A 53 31.68 -4.77 7.85
C ILE A 53 30.41 -5.35 8.47
N GLY A 54 29.25 -4.68 8.30
CA GLY A 54 27.99 -5.08 8.93
C GLY A 54 27.25 -6.21 8.22
N PHE A 55 27.37 -6.32 6.89
CA PHE A 55 26.51 -7.22 6.10
C PHE A 55 27.21 -8.42 5.45
N LYS A 56 28.47 -8.30 4.98
CA LYS A 56 29.10 -9.29 4.06
C LYS A 56 28.23 -9.72 2.86
N LEU A 57 27.24 -8.90 2.53
CA LEU A 57 26.34 -9.03 1.40
C LEU A 57 26.51 -7.76 0.56
N ASN A 58 26.73 -7.94 -0.74
CA ASN A 58 26.55 -6.89 -1.72
C ASN A 58 25.14 -6.27 -1.52
N GLU A 59 25.03 -4.93 -1.54
CA GLU A 59 23.76 -4.21 -1.29
C GLU A 59 22.62 -4.72 -2.19
N GLU A 60 22.94 -5.16 -3.41
CA GLU A 60 22.01 -5.80 -4.37
C GLU A 60 21.23 -6.99 -3.78
N LYS A 61 21.70 -7.62 -2.69
CA LYS A 61 21.11 -8.80 -2.04
C LYS A 61 20.38 -8.50 -0.72
N VAL A 62 20.43 -7.26 -0.24
CA VAL A 62 19.68 -6.82 0.95
C VAL A 62 18.16 -7.00 0.79
N PRO A 63 17.53 -6.75 -0.39
CA PRO A 63 16.09 -6.99 -0.58
C PRO A 63 15.69 -8.45 -0.36
N GLU A 64 16.41 -9.39 -0.96
CA GLU A 64 16.18 -10.83 -0.84
C GLU A 64 16.34 -11.29 0.63
N TYR A 65 17.44 -10.88 1.29
CA TYR A 65 17.69 -11.23 2.70
C TYR A 65 16.61 -10.75 3.66
N LEU A 66 16.13 -9.51 3.49
CA LEU A 66 15.08 -8.94 4.36
C LEU A 66 13.71 -9.57 4.10
N ILE A 67 13.40 -9.93 2.85
CA ILE A 67 12.13 -10.61 2.51
C ILE A 67 12.15 -12.07 2.97
N ASP A 68 13.30 -12.74 2.93
CA ASP A 68 13.49 -14.05 3.58
C ASP A 68 13.28 -13.95 5.10
N ILE A 69 13.88 -12.95 5.77
CA ILE A 69 13.64 -12.69 7.20
C ILE A 69 12.14 -12.47 7.47
N ILE A 70 11.47 -11.62 6.69
CA ILE A 70 10.06 -11.28 6.92
C ILE A 70 9.18 -12.51 6.77
N TYR A 71 9.33 -13.30 5.70
CA TYR A 71 8.41 -14.41 5.42
C TYR A 71 8.71 -15.70 6.22
N ASP A 72 9.98 -16.06 6.45
CA ASP A 72 10.34 -17.37 7.01
C ASP A 72 10.73 -17.32 8.51
N GLU A 73 11.09 -16.13 8.99
CA GLU A 73 11.75 -15.94 10.29
C GLU A 73 11.18 -14.83 11.18
N ALA A 74 10.26 -13.98 10.73
CA ALA A 74 9.76 -12.86 11.53
C ALA A 74 9.27 -13.25 12.94
N PRO A 75 8.51 -14.35 13.15
CA PRO A 75 8.13 -14.80 14.50
C PRO A 75 9.31 -15.28 15.36
N LYS A 76 10.41 -15.74 14.74
CA LYS A 76 11.63 -16.22 15.43
C LYS A 76 12.59 -15.08 15.78
N ARG A 77 12.59 -14.01 14.97
CA ARG A 77 13.51 -12.86 15.09
C ARG A 77 12.85 -11.61 15.71
N ALA A 78 11.65 -11.74 16.29
CA ALA A 78 10.89 -10.66 16.94
C ALA A 78 10.64 -9.42 16.05
N VAL A 79 10.53 -9.62 14.73
CA VAL A 79 10.14 -8.57 13.78
C VAL A 79 8.64 -8.31 13.94
N THR A 80 8.24 -7.06 14.17
CA THR A 80 6.82 -6.73 14.37
C THR A 80 6.14 -6.20 13.10
N THR A 81 4.81 -6.23 13.09
CA THR A 81 3.99 -5.56 12.06
C THR A 81 4.33 -4.07 11.93
N ASN A 82 4.69 -3.41 13.04
CA ASN A 82 5.12 -2.02 13.03
C ASN A 82 6.47 -1.80 12.33
N ASP A 83 7.43 -2.72 12.48
CA ASP A 83 8.73 -2.62 11.82
C ASP A 83 8.56 -2.75 10.30
N VAL A 84 7.78 -3.73 9.85
CA VAL A 84 7.47 -3.95 8.42
C VAL A 84 6.72 -2.76 7.83
N PHE A 85 5.71 -2.22 8.52
CA PHE A 85 4.98 -1.03 8.05
C PHE A 85 5.83 0.24 8.01
N SER A 86 6.85 0.33 8.87
CA SER A 86 7.77 1.47 8.90
C SER A 86 8.86 1.34 7.82
N LEU A 87 9.32 0.12 7.54
CA LEU A 87 10.25 -0.19 6.44
C LEU A 87 9.64 0.13 5.07
N TYR A 88 8.38 -0.27 4.85
CA TYR A 88 7.64 0.00 3.61
C TYR A 88 6.98 1.40 3.56
N GLY A 89 7.22 2.28 4.54
CA GLY A 89 6.73 3.67 4.52
C GLY A 89 5.19 3.83 4.50
N LEU A 90 4.42 2.82 4.88
CA LEU A 90 2.97 2.74 4.62
C LEU A 90 2.16 3.85 5.33
N LYS A 91 2.71 4.43 6.40
CA LYS A 91 2.12 5.54 7.16
C LYS A 91 2.18 6.89 6.44
N THR A 92 2.92 7.00 5.32
CA THR A 92 3.18 8.27 4.61
C THR A 92 2.75 8.28 3.14
N ILE A 93 2.31 7.16 2.57
CA ILE A 93 1.85 7.09 1.17
C ILE A 93 0.50 7.79 0.98
N ASN A 94 0.39 8.69 0.00
CA ASN A 94 -0.88 9.33 -0.39
C ASN A 94 -1.56 8.54 -1.52
N LEU A 95 -2.73 9.00 -1.99
CA LEU A 95 -3.49 8.30 -3.03
C LEU A 95 -2.72 8.21 -4.36
N THR A 96 -2.07 9.29 -4.80
CA THR A 96 -1.30 9.31 -6.06
C THR A 96 -0.14 8.32 -6.02
N THR A 97 0.73 8.44 -5.01
CA THR A 97 1.85 7.52 -4.78
C THR A 97 1.39 6.07 -4.65
N THR A 98 0.23 5.82 -4.03
CA THR A 98 -0.38 4.48 -4.01
C THR A 98 -0.73 4.01 -5.42
N LEU A 99 -1.46 4.81 -6.21
CA LEU A 99 -1.85 4.48 -7.59
C LEU A 99 -0.63 4.20 -8.50
N ASP A 100 0.44 4.97 -8.36
CA ASP A 100 1.69 4.80 -9.11
C ASP A 100 2.32 3.42 -8.85
N PHE A 101 2.38 2.97 -7.60
CA PHE A 101 2.88 1.64 -7.25
C PHE A 101 1.99 0.51 -7.81
N LEU A 102 0.69 0.75 -7.99
CA LEU A 102 -0.22 -0.27 -8.51
C LEU A 102 0.04 -0.49 -10.00
N SER A 103 0.24 0.60 -10.73
CA SER A 103 0.63 0.58 -12.13
C SER A 103 1.98 -0.12 -12.32
N GLN A 104 2.99 0.21 -11.51
CA GLN A 104 4.31 -0.44 -11.56
C GLN A 104 4.26 -1.94 -11.28
N LEU A 105 3.41 -2.38 -10.35
CA LEU A 105 3.23 -3.81 -10.02
C LEU A 105 2.28 -4.55 -10.95
N ASN A 106 1.72 -3.89 -11.98
CA ASN A 106 0.67 -4.38 -12.86
C ASN A 106 -0.53 -4.96 -12.08
N ILE A 107 -0.97 -4.23 -11.06
CA ILE A 107 -2.15 -4.57 -10.25
C ILE A 107 -3.27 -3.59 -10.62
N PRO A 108 -4.44 -4.06 -11.10
CA PRO A 108 -5.54 -3.18 -11.44
C PRO A 108 -5.98 -2.38 -10.22
N SER A 109 -5.91 -1.04 -10.33
CA SER A 109 -6.44 -0.16 -9.29
C SER A 109 -7.92 -0.45 -9.03
N GLU A 110 -8.69 -0.86 -10.04
CA GLU A 110 -10.10 -1.24 -9.89
C GLU A 110 -10.37 -2.49 -9.05
N ASP A 111 -9.61 -3.58 -9.19
CA ASP A 111 -9.82 -4.76 -8.34
C ASP A 111 -9.47 -4.45 -6.88
N ILE A 112 -8.67 -3.40 -6.70
CA ILE A 112 -8.22 -2.92 -5.42
C ILE A 112 -9.16 -1.88 -4.85
N PHE A 113 -9.25 -0.70 -5.42
CA PHE A 113 -10.41 0.16 -5.38
C PHE A 113 -11.65 -0.58 -5.93
N SER A 114 -12.14 -1.63 -5.23
CA SER A 114 -13.37 -2.46 -5.36
C SER A 114 -14.17 -2.57 -4.04
N LEU A 115 -15.52 -2.54 -4.07
CA LEU A 115 -16.33 -2.78 -2.84
C LEU A 115 -16.00 -4.16 -2.25
N ASP A 116 -15.84 -5.14 -3.13
CA ASP A 116 -15.32 -6.49 -2.85
C ASP A 116 -13.92 -6.48 -2.20
N GLY A 117 -13.20 -5.37 -2.27
CA GLY A 117 -11.92 -5.08 -1.62
C GLY A 117 -12.09 -4.49 -0.23
N PHE A 118 -13.07 -3.60 -0.05
CA PHE A 118 -13.46 -3.08 1.26
C PHE A 118 -14.02 -4.20 2.14
N ASP A 119 -14.85 -5.09 1.58
CA ASP A 119 -15.27 -6.36 2.21
C ASP A 119 -14.07 -7.18 2.71
N LYS A 120 -13.00 -7.29 1.91
CA LYS A 120 -11.79 -8.04 2.30
C LYS A 120 -11.07 -7.38 3.47
N PHE A 121 -11.10 -6.05 3.67
CA PHE A 121 -10.53 -5.47 4.89
C PHE A 121 -11.36 -5.72 6.13
N LEU A 122 -12.67 -5.51 6.04
CA LEU A 122 -13.55 -5.76 7.18
C LEU A 122 -13.41 -7.22 7.64
N ALA A 123 -13.26 -8.16 6.70
CA ALA A 123 -12.94 -9.56 6.99
C ALA A 123 -11.51 -9.77 7.56
N GLU A 124 -10.46 -9.49 6.79
CA GLU A 124 -9.07 -9.85 7.13
C GLU A 124 -8.55 -9.14 8.38
N LEU A 125 -8.94 -7.88 8.58
CA LEU A 125 -8.58 -7.09 9.75
C LEU A 125 -9.61 -7.19 10.88
N THR A 126 -10.72 -7.93 10.65
CA THR A 126 -11.82 -8.15 11.60
C THR A 126 -12.36 -6.83 12.15
N VAL A 127 -12.71 -5.93 11.24
CA VAL A 127 -13.23 -4.59 11.53
C VAL A 127 -14.72 -4.58 11.25
N ASP A 128 -15.52 -4.18 12.24
CA ASP A 128 -16.95 -3.95 12.04
C ASP A 128 -17.18 -2.71 11.15
N PHE A 129 -18.15 -2.78 10.24
CA PHE A 129 -18.47 -1.67 9.33
C PHE A 129 -18.91 -0.41 10.11
N LYS A 130 -19.76 -0.58 11.12
CA LYS A 130 -20.27 0.56 11.92
C LYS A 130 -19.15 1.16 12.78
N GLU A 131 -18.20 0.37 13.26
CA GLU A 131 -16.97 0.88 13.88
C GLU A 131 -16.10 1.66 12.87
N PHE A 132 -15.79 1.08 11.70
CA PHE A 132 -15.02 1.76 10.65
C PHE A 132 -15.66 3.10 10.26
N TYR A 133 -16.96 3.10 9.99
CA TYR A 133 -17.70 4.29 9.56
C TYR A 133 -17.66 5.39 10.63
N ASN A 134 -17.89 5.04 11.90
CA ASN A 134 -17.83 6.00 12.99
C ASN A 134 -16.40 6.52 13.25
N ARG A 135 -15.36 5.71 13.04
CA ARG A 135 -13.96 6.17 13.19
C ARG A 135 -13.49 7.03 12.02
N VAL A 136 -13.83 6.66 10.79
CA VAL A 136 -13.34 7.33 9.57
C VAL A 136 -14.24 8.50 9.18
N ILE A 137 -15.51 8.26 8.90
CA ILE A 137 -16.43 9.28 8.38
C ILE A 137 -16.80 10.30 9.46
N ILE A 138 -17.18 9.82 10.64
CA ILE A 138 -17.60 10.69 11.76
C ILE A 138 -16.38 11.21 12.54
N GLY A 139 -15.43 10.34 12.91
CA GLY A 139 -14.28 10.70 13.74
C GLY A 139 -13.20 11.51 13.02
N LYS A 140 -12.51 10.88 12.06
CA LYS A 140 -11.36 11.48 11.35
C LYS A 140 -11.76 12.57 10.37
N LEU A 141 -12.80 12.33 9.56
CA LEU A 141 -13.24 13.26 8.52
C LEU A 141 -14.29 14.26 9.01
N ASN A 142 -14.87 14.09 10.21
CA ASN A 142 -15.89 14.98 10.78
C ASN A 142 -17.05 15.29 9.81
N ILE A 143 -17.51 14.29 9.06
CA ILE A 143 -18.65 14.41 8.15
C ILE A 143 -19.91 14.11 8.96
N THR A 144 -20.59 15.17 9.42
CA THR A 144 -21.75 15.08 10.32
C THR A 144 -22.89 16.00 9.87
N GLY A 145 -24.09 15.81 10.42
CA GLY A 145 -25.25 16.68 10.15
C GLY A 145 -25.66 16.75 8.68
N ASN A 146 -25.90 17.97 8.17
CA ASN A 146 -26.29 18.17 6.77
C ASN A 146 -25.21 17.69 5.78
N PRO A 147 -23.90 18.03 5.92
CA PRO A 147 -22.82 17.44 5.12
C PRO A 147 -22.84 15.92 4.98
N LEU A 148 -23.21 15.20 6.06
CA LEU A 148 -23.38 13.74 6.04
C LEU A 148 -24.60 13.30 5.23
N ARG A 149 -25.75 13.94 5.46
CA ARG A 149 -26.98 13.71 4.69
C ARG A 149 -26.74 13.95 3.20
N ASP A 150 -26.19 15.10 2.85
CA ASP A 150 -25.99 15.54 1.48
C ASP A 150 -25.04 14.59 0.73
N ALA A 151 -24.01 14.08 1.42
CA ALA A 151 -23.09 13.06 0.89
C ALA A 151 -23.78 11.71 0.65
N LEU A 152 -24.59 11.21 1.59
CA LEU A 152 -25.38 9.98 1.43
C LEU A 152 -26.38 10.11 0.26
N GLU A 153 -27.03 11.26 0.10
CA GLU A 153 -27.93 11.53 -1.02
C GLU A 153 -27.19 11.55 -2.37
N SER A 154 -25.97 12.10 -2.44
CA SER A 154 -25.15 12.03 -3.67
C SER A 154 -24.63 10.62 -4.01
N LEU A 155 -24.55 9.72 -3.01
CA LEU A 155 -24.28 8.31 -3.21
C LEU A 155 -25.57 7.50 -3.50
N ASN A 156 -26.74 8.14 -3.63
CA ASN A 156 -28.05 7.47 -3.78
C ASN A 156 -28.36 6.46 -2.65
N ILE A 157 -27.85 6.69 -1.43
CA ILE A 157 -28.13 5.87 -0.25
C ILE A 157 -29.40 6.41 0.43
N ASP A 158 -30.31 5.52 0.86
CA ASP A 158 -31.46 5.93 1.66
C ASP A 158 -31.00 6.41 3.04
N VAL A 159 -31.01 7.74 3.23
CA VAL A 159 -30.58 8.42 4.46
C VAL A 159 -31.34 7.90 5.68
N ASN A 160 -32.62 7.57 5.55
CA ASN A 160 -33.44 7.14 6.69
C ASN A 160 -33.08 5.72 7.10
N ASN A 161 -33.05 4.79 6.14
CA ASN A 161 -32.69 3.40 6.40
C ASN A 161 -31.25 3.28 6.91
N PHE A 162 -30.30 3.99 6.28
CA PHE A 162 -28.91 4.01 6.71
C PHE A 162 -28.75 4.62 8.11
N SER A 163 -29.44 5.73 8.42
CA SER A 163 -29.41 6.32 9.77
C SER A 163 -30.05 5.41 10.82
N MET A 164 -31.14 4.70 10.48
CA MET A 164 -31.77 3.72 11.36
C MET A 164 -30.85 2.52 11.62
N GLY A 165 -30.16 2.01 10.61
CA GLY A 165 -29.15 0.97 10.78
C GLY A 165 -27.95 1.44 11.61
N MET A 166 -27.45 2.65 11.35
CA MET A 166 -26.34 3.22 12.10
C MET A 166 -26.71 3.50 13.57
N ALA A 167 -27.95 3.87 13.88
CA ALA A 167 -28.44 3.98 15.25
C ALA A 167 -28.70 2.59 15.88
N TYR A 168 -29.66 1.85 15.33
CA TYR A 168 -30.32 0.71 15.99
C TYR A 168 -29.88 -0.68 15.47
N GLY A 169 -29.12 -0.75 14.37
CA GLY A 169 -28.70 -2.02 13.75
C GLY A 169 -29.79 -2.74 12.95
N ASN A 170 -30.89 -2.05 12.62
CA ASN A 170 -31.97 -2.58 11.78
C ASN A 170 -32.54 -1.44 10.90
N PRO A 171 -32.47 -1.53 9.55
CA PRO A 171 -31.79 -2.56 8.76
C PRO A 171 -30.27 -2.60 9.01
N ASP A 172 -29.57 -3.60 8.47
CA ASP A 172 -28.12 -3.65 8.56
C ASP A 172 -27.50 -2.42 7.84
N PRO A 173 -26.72 -1.56 8.54
CA PRO A 173 -26.20 -0.34 7.94
C PRO A 173 -25.22 -0.60 6.78
N TYR A 174 -24.56 -1.75 6.75
CA TYR A 174 -23.65 -2.11 5.66
C TYR A 174 -24.41 -2.62 4.43
N GLU A 175 -25.51 -3.36 4.61
CA GLU A 175 -26.39 -3.72 3.50
C GLU A 175 -27.09 -2.50 2.90
N GLU A 176 -27.44 -1.47 3.69
CA GLU A 176 -27.88 -0.18 3.14
C GLU A 176 -26.74 0.55 2.41
N PHE A 177 -25.52 0.58 2.97
CA PHE A 177 -24.35 1.20 2.33
C PHE A 177 -24.03 0.59 0.96
N LYS A 178 -24.07 -0.74 0.82
CA LYS A 178 -23.78 -1.45 -0.43
C LYS A 178 -24.80 -1.20 -1.57
N LYS A 179 -25.95 -0.57 -1.28
CA LYS A 179 -26.92 -0.14 -2.31
C LYS A 179 -26.50 1.14 -3.02
N GLY A 180 -25.58 1.91 -2.45
CA GLY A 180 -25.13 3.19 -3.01
C GLY A 180 -24.46 3.09 -4.39
N ASN A 181 -24.50 4.19 -5.13
CA ASN A 181 -23.77 4.37 -6.39
C ASN A 181 -22.36 4.91 -6.14
N TYR A 182 -21.37 4.03 -6.23
CA TYR A 182 -19.95 4.37 -6.11
C TYR A 182 -19.28 4.59 -7.49
N SER A 183 -19.97 5.31 -8.38
CA SER A 183 -19.31 5.87 -9.57
C SER A 183 -18.44 7.07 -9.16
N LYS A 184 -17.42 7.39 -9.96
CA LYS A 184 -16.47 8.46 -9.64
C LYS A 184 -17.20 9.79 -9.38
N GLU A 185 -18.20 10.10 -10.19
CA GLU A 185 -18.97 11.34 -10.19
C GLU A 185 -19.83 11.46 -8.92
N CYS A 186 -20.44 10.36 -8.47
CA CYS A 186 -21.21 10.31 -7.22
C CYS A 186 -20.30 10.47 -5.99
N VAL A 187 -19.12 9.83 -5.99
CA VAL A 187 -18.15 9.97 -4.89
C VAL A 187 -17.53 11.37 -4.87
N GLU A 188 -17.18 11.95 -6.02
CA GLU A 188 -16.74 13.35 -6.14
C GLU A 188 -17.81 14.33 -5.62
N SER A 189 -19.08 14.13 -6.00
CA SER A 189 -20.20 14.94 -5.51
C SER A 189 -20.39 14.83 -3.99
N ALA A 190 -20.28 13.62 -3.42
CA ALA A 190 -20.40 13.39 -1.99
C ALA A 190 -19.23 14.00 -1.19
N LEU A 191 -18.01 13.92 -1.73
CA LEU A 191 -16.83 14.55 -1.17
C LEU A 191 -16.92 16.09 -1.21
N GLN A 192 -17.35 16.67 -2.34
CA GLN A 192 -17.57 18.12 -2.46
C GLN A 192 -18.61 18.64 -1.46
N LYS A 193 -19.77 17.97 -1.34
CA LYS A 193 -20.83 18.32 -0.36
C LYS A 193 -20.37 18.19 1.10
N SER A 194 -19.47 17.26 1.39
CA SER A 194 -18.86 17.11 2.73
C SER A 194 -17.62 17.98 2.95
N ASN A 195 -17.23 18.80 1.96
CA ASN A 195 -16.01 19.62 1.94
C ASN A 195 -14.76 18.78 2.25
N ARG A 196 -14.59 17.67 1.52
CA ARG A 196 -13.46 16.74 1.59
C ARG A 196 -12.93 16.39 0.20
N THR A 197 -11.76 15.78 0.17
CA THR A 197 -11.05 15.29 -1.01
C THR A 197 -10.89 13.77 -0.98
N PHE A 198 -10.57 13.19 -2.14
CA PHE A 198 -10.23 11.76 -2.22
C PHE A 198 -9.01 11.39 -1.37
N ASP A 199 -8.02 12.30 -1.25
CA ASP A 199 -6.78 12.01 -0.52
C ASP A 199 -7.01 12.01 1.00
N GLU A 200 -7.83 12.94 1.52
CA GLU A 200 -8.28 12.89 2.93
C GLU A 200 -9.05 11.59 3.24
N LEU A 201 -9.99 11.20 2.37
CA LEU A 201 -10.75 9.95 2.54
C LEU A 201 -9.83 8.72 2.47
N PHE A 202 -8.87 8.71 1.54
CA PHE A 202 -7.87 7.65 1.41
C PHE A 202 -7.00 7.56 2.67
N ILE A 203 -6.40 8.67 3.12
CA ILE A 203 -5.53 8.73 4.31
C ILE A 203 -6.29 8.31 5.57
N ALA A 204 -7.50 8.83 5.80
CA ALA A 204 -8.29 8.49 6.98
C ALA A 204 -8.67 6.99 7.05
N SER A 205 -8.94 6.38 5.89
CA SER A 205 -9.25 4.95 5.73
C SER A 205 -8.00 4.08 5.87
N ARG A 206 -6.91 4.44 5.17
CA ARG A 206 -5.57 3.85 5.28
C ARG A 206 -5.13 3.78 6.73
N ASP A 207 -5.26 4.88 7.47
CA ASP A 207 -4.85 4.95 8.87
C ASP A 207 -5.76 4.15 9.80
N GLU A 208 -7.01 3.87 9.42
CA GLU A 208 -7.84 2.92 10.17
C GLU A 208 -7.33 1.50 9.97
N PHE A 209 -7.18 1.06 8.72
CA PHE A 209 -6.70 -0.28 8.39
C PHE A 209 -5.28 -0.54 8.92
N LEU A 210 -4.37 0.43 8.82
CA LEU A 210 -3.05 0.33 9.44
C LEU A 210 -3.13 0.25 10.97
N SER A 211 -3.98 1.05 11.63
CA SER A 211 -4.14 0.97 13.10
C SER A 211 -4.68 -0.39 13.57
N LYS A 212 -5.59 -0.99 12.79
CA LYS A 212 -6.15 -2.33 13.05
C LYS A 212 -5.14 -3.43 12.77
N ALA A 213 -4.45 -3.37 11.64
CA ALA A 213 -3.39 -4.32 11.29
C ALA A 213 -2.20 -4.28 12.27
N LEU A 214 -1.88 -3.12 12.85
CA LEU A 214 -0.88 -2.99 13.92
C LEU A 214 -1.24 -3.74 15.22
N THR A 215 -2.52 -4.11 15.44
CA THR A 215 -2.92 -4.99 16.56
C THR A 215 -2.80 -6.48 16.25
N LEU A 216 -2.42 -6.85 15.02
CA LEU A 216 -2.25 -8.23 14.59
C LEU A 216 -0.77 -8.64 14.63
N GLU A 217 -0.52 -9.89 15.03
CA GLU A 217 0.80 -10.51 14.91
C GLU A 217 1.25 -10.54 13.44
N ILE A 218 2.56 -10.32 13.23
CA ILE A 218 3.16 -10.35 11.88
C ILE A 218 2.88 -11.66 11.14
N LYS A 219 2.78 -12.77 11.88
CA LYS A 219 2.45 -14.10 11.33
C LYS A 219 1.10 -14.09 10.62
N ARG A 220 0.06 -13.49 11.21
CA ARG A 220 -1.27 -13.37 10.60
C ARG A 220 -1.24 -12.47 9.35
N ILE A 221 -0.46 -11.38 9.39
CA ILE A 221 -0.25 -10.53 8.21
C ILE A 221 0.40 -11.33 7.07
N ILE A 222 1.43 -12.13 7.35
CA ILE A 222 2.11 -12.97 6.34
C ILE A 222 1.19 -14.10 5.83
N GLU A 223 0.47 -14.78 6.71
CA GLU A 223 -0.50 -15.83 6.32
C GLU A 223 -1.56 -15.27 5.37
N SER A 224 -2.06 -14.07 5.65
CA SER A 224 -3.00 -13.38 4.76
C SER A 224 -2.30 -12.81 3.51
N LEU A 225 -1.02 -12.40 3.53
CA LEU A 225 -0.28 -12.01 2.31
C LEU A 225 -0.19 -13.21 1.35
N LEU A 226 0.16 -14.38 1.89
CA LEU A 226 0.24 -15.64 1.16
C LEU A 226 -1.12 -16.12 0.66
N LYS A 227 -2.21 -15.92 1.42
CA LYS A 227 -3.60 -16.25 1.04
C LYS A 227 -4.03 -15.60 -0.27
N TYR A 228 -3.64 -14.35 -0.51
CA TYR A 228 -3.95 -13.64 -1.76
C TYR A 228 -2.88 -13.84 -2.85
N GLY A 229 -1.75 -14.48 -2.54
CA GLY A 229 -0.68 -14.79 -3.50
C GLY A 229 0.51 -13.81 -3.49
N PHE A 230 0.56 -12.89 -2.52
CA PHE A 230 1.69 -11.97 -2.34
C PHE A 230 2.88 -12.69 -1.68
N HIS A 231 3.52 -13.56 -2.47
CA HIS A 231 4.71 -14.34 -2.11
C HIS A 231 5.99 -13.49 -2.25
N LYS A 232 7.13 -14.01 -1.75
CA LYS A 232 8.45 -13.35 -1.78
C LYS A 232 8.81 -12.65 -3.11
N PRO A 233 8.59 -13.23 -4.31
CA PRO A 233 8.89 -12.52 -5.57
C PRO A 233 8.09 -11.24 -5.76
N LYS A 234 6.81 -11.22 -5.36
CA LYS A 234 5.95 -10.03 -5.44
C LYS A 234 6.31 -8.99 -4.37
N ALA A 235 6.82 -9.42 -3.22
CA ALA A 235 7.44 -8.54 -2.24
C ALA A 235 8.76 -7.91 -2.75
N LEU A 236 9.55 -8.65 -3.54
CA LEU A 236 10.77 -8.14 -4.19
C LEU A 236 10.47 -7.13 -5.30
N GLU A 237 9.40 -7.36 -6.07
CA GLU A 237 8.88 -6.36 -7.01
C GLU A 237 8.42 -5.08 -6.26
N LEU A 238 7.68 -5.21 -5.16
CA LEU A 238 7.28 -4.07 -4.32
C LEU A 238 8.50 -3.32 -3.77
N TRP A 239 9.52 -4.02 -3.28
CA TRP A 239 10.76 -3.39 -2.78
C TRP A 239 11.42 -2.49 -3.84
N LYS A 240 11.47 -3.00 -5.08
CA LYS A 240 12.09 -2.32 -6.23
C LYS A 240 11.22 -1.15 -6.72
N ALA A 241 9.90 -1.30 -6.76
CA ALA A 241 8.94 -0.23 -7.07
C ALA A 241 8.93 0.92 -6.03
N LEU A 242 9.18 0.61 -4.76
CA LEU A 242 9.30 1.58 -3.67
C LEU A 242 10.70 2.25 -3.60
N ASN A 243 11.67 1.80 -4.39
CA ASN A 243 13.07 2.22 -4.34
C ASN A 243 13.68 2.23 -2.92
N LEU A 244 13.43 1.17 -2.15
CA LEU A 244 13.93 1.07 -0.77
C LEU A 244 15.44 0.79 -0.73
N THR A 245 16.18 1.71 -0.12
CA THR A 245 17.64 1.65 0.05
C THR A 245 18.05 1.01 1.38
N VAL A 246 19.33 0.66 1.53
CA VAL A 246 19.89 0.20 2.83
C VAL A 246 19.74 1.26 3.94
N GLU A 247 19.71 2.56 3.59
CA GLU A 247 19.43 3.64 4.54
C GLU A 247 17.99 3.56 5.11
N ASN A 248 17.01 3.11 4.32
CA ASN A 248 15.65 2.84 4.79
C ASN A 248 15.61 1.68 5.80
N VAL A 249 16.46 0.67 5.62
CA VAL A 249 16.61 -0.47 6.53
C VAL A 249 17.14 -0.02 7.89
N TYR A 250 18.23 0.75 7.89
CA TYR A 250 18.88 1.23 9.12
C TYR A 250 18.01 2.21 9.94
N LYS A 251 17.01 2.84 9.32
CA LYS A 251 16.01 3.68 10.01
C LYS A 251 15.03 2.87 10.87
N VAL A 252 14.97 1.54 10.71
CA VAL A 252 14.10 0.65 11.48
C VAL A 252 14.90 -0.13 12.55
N PRO A 253 14.67 0.09 13.87
CA PRO A 253 15.57 -0.41 14.91
C PRO A 253 15.74 -1.93 15.03
N VAL A 254 14.78 -2.75 14.58
CA VAL A 254 14.95 -4.21 14.59
C VAL A 254 15.92 -4.67 13.50
N PHE A 255 15.82 -4.12 12.29
CA PHE A 255 16.68 -4.52 11.17
C PHE A 255 18.12 -4.01 11.34
N LYS A 256 18.33 -2.89 12.05
CA LYS A 256 19.64 -2.44 12.53
C LYS A 256 20.32 -3.40 13.54
N LYS A 257 19.64 -4.45 14.02
CA LYS A 257 20.23 -5.49 14.90
C LYS A 257 20.49 -6.83 14.21
N PHE A 258 20.32 -6.91 12.89
CA PHE A 258 20.74 -8.07 12.09
C PHE A 258 22.09 -7.87 11.38
N THR A 259 22.80 -6.80 11.76
CA THR A 259 24.25 -6.58 11.57
C THR A 259 24.99 -6.92 12.86
#